data_AF-A0A6S6ZTH1-F1
#
_entry.id   AF-A0A6S6ZTH1-F1
#
_cell.length_a   1.000
_cell.length_b   1.000
_cell.length_c   1.000
_cell.angle_alpha   90.00
_cell.angle_beta   90.00
_cell.angle_gamma   90.00
#
_symmetry.space_group_name_H-M   'P 1'
#
loop_
_entity.id
_entity.type
_entity.pdbx_description
1 polymer ?
#
loop_
_entity_poly.entity_id
_entity_poly.type
_entity_poly.pdbx_seq_one_letter_code
_entity_poly.pdbx_strand_id
1 'polypeptide(L)'
;MNRIAKLLPLSLPSGRAAGILMATLGAVLFSAKAIVVKFTYRYGIDAVTLIAFRMLFAMPFFAAVAWHQSRRAARGEIVVMTNKERAQVIVLGLLGYYLSSFLDFLGLRYITASLERLILFLSPSLVVLLSAFWFKRPVERRQWMAMVLSYAGVVLVFAHDLSFGGGGEVLLGSLFVFGSAASYSVYLICSGELIKRVGPTRLVAYAMLVSCVACIIQFFVIHPPSMLIQPMGVYGYSVIHATLNTVVPVFMLMWAVSLIGAPTASLLGMMGPVSVLFLASWFLNEPITVWQMAGTALVLTGVFALMGGGPKPAPAPTREAGTPPR
;
A
#
# COMPACT_ATOMS: atom_id res chain seq x y z
N MET A 1 -34.68 -43.18 0.23
CA MET A 1 -34.85 -41.80 -0.28
C MET A 1 -33.54 -40.99 -0.28
N ASN A 2 -32.39 -41.58 -0.70
CA ASN A 2 -31.08 -40.90 -0.71
C ASN A 2 -30.66 -40.42 -2.12
N ARG A 3 -31.55 -39.72 -2.83
CA ARG A 3 -31.29 -39.21 -4.21
C ARG A 3 -31.22 -37.69 -4.34
N ILE A 4 -31.16 -36.92 -3.25
CA ILE A 4 -31.13 -35.44 -3.32
C ILE A 4 -29.74 -34.84 -3.02
N ALA A 5 -28.81 -35.59 -2.43
CA ALA A 5 -27.45 -35.08 -2.12
C ALA A 5 -26.46 -35.06 -3.31
N LYS A 6 -26.91 -35.36 -4.54
CA LYS A 6 -26.04 -35.47 -5.74
C LYS A 6 -26.19 -34.35 -6.78
N LEU A 7 -26.92 -33.27 -6.49
CA LEU A 7 -27.29 -32.25 -7.50
C LEU A 7 -26.80 -30.82 -7.26
N LEU A 8 -25.76 -30.59 -6.44
CA LEU A 8 -25.05 -29.30 -6.48
C LEU A 8 -23.54 -29.50 -6.43
N PRO A 9 -22.82 -29.31 -7.57
CA PRO A 9 -21.40 -29.03 -7.52
C PRO A 9 -21.23 -27.56 -7.16
N LEU A 10 -21.52 -27.19 -5.91
CA LEU A 10 -20.97 -25.95 -5.34
C LEU A 10 -19.50 -26.20 -5.06
N SER A 11 -18.70 -26.15 -6.13
CA SER A 11 -17.25 -26.10 -6.05
C SER A 11 -16.90 -24.79 -5.34
N LEU A 12 -16.62 -24.86 -4.04
CA LEU A 12 -16.07 -23.73 -3.31
C LEU A 12 -14.75 -23.31 -4.00
N PRO A 13 -14.62 -22.06 -4.47
CA PRO A 13 -13.38 -21.60 -5.07
C PRO A 13 -12.40 -21.25 -3.93
N SER A 14 -11.91 -22.26 -3.21
CA SER A 14 -11.60 -22.10 -1.79
C SER A 14 -10.28 -21.37 -1.48
N GLY A 15 -9.34 -21.26 -2.42
CA GLY A 15 -8.11 -20.47 -2.24
C GLY A 15 -7.99 -19.27 -3.17
N ARG A 16 -8.20 -19.50 -4.48
CA ARG A 16 -7.98 -18.47 -5.51
C ARG A 16 -9.03 -17.36 -5.49
N ALA A 17 -10.33 -17.67 -5.40
CA ALA A 17 -11.35 -16.62 -5.35
C ALA A 17 -11.31 -15.85 -4.04
N ALA A 18 -11.00 -16.52 -2.92
CA ALA A 18 -10.74 -15.84 -1.65
C ALA A 18 -9.58 -14.83 -1.80
N GLY A 19 -8.48 -15.22 -2.45
CA GLY A 19 -7.37 -14.30 -2.73
C GLY A 19 -7.74 -13.15 -3.66
N ILE A 20 -8.54 -13.40 -4.70
CA ILE A 20 -9.06 -12.33 -5.58
C ILE A 20 -9.93 -11.35 -4.80
N LEU A 21 -10.88 -11.87 -4.02
CA LEU A 21 -11.77 -11.06 -3.19
C LEU A 21 -10.97 -10.21 -2.19
N MET A 22 -9.98 -10.81 -1.53
CA MET A 22 -9.12 -10.12 -0.59
C MET A 22 -8.28 -9.02 -1.25
N ALA A 23 -7.70 -9.27 -2.43
CA ALA A 23 -6.93 -8.24 -3.14
C ALA A 23 -7.83 -7.08 -3.58
N THR A 24 -8.99 -7.36 -4.17
CA THR A 24 -9.91 -6.34 -4.66
C THR A 24 -10.47 -5.50 -3.50
N LEU A 25 -11.06 -6.15 -2.49
CA LEU A 25 -11.60 -5.44 -1.33
C LEU A 25 -10.51 -4.72 -0.54
N GLY A 26 -9.36 -5.36 -0.35
CA GLY A 26 -8.21 -4.75 0.32
C GLY A 26 -7.73 -3.48 -0.41
N ALA A 27 -7.68 -3.50 -1.74
CA ALA A 27 -7.31 -2.33 -2.54
C ALA A 27 -8.33 -1.19 -2.42
N VAL A 28 -9.63 -1.50 -2.44
CA VAL A 28 -10.70 -0.50 -2.28
C VAL A 28 -10.66 0.11 -0.88
N LEU A 29 -10.61 -0.73 0.16
CA LEU A 29 -10.55 -0.31 1.56
C LEU A 29 -9.30 0.54 1.86
N PHE A 30 -8.14 0.12 1.34
CA PHE A 30 -6.91 0.91 1.48
C PHE A 30 -7.02 2.28 0.80
N SER A 31 -7.68 2.33 -0.36
CA SER A 31 -7.88 3.59 -1.11
C SER A 31 -8.92 4.49 -0.47
N ALA A 32 -9.93 3.92 0.19
CA ALA A 32 -10.96 4.66 0.91
C ALA A 32 -10.41 5.47 2.11
N LYS A 33 -9.15 5.23 2.53
CA LYS A 33 -8.49 6.03 3.58
C LYS A 33 -8.57 7.53 3.32
N ALA A 34 -8.40 7.96 2.06
CA ALA A 34 -8.29 9.37 1.70
C ALA A 34 -9.60 10.12 2.02
N ILE A 35 -10.74 9.44 1.88
CA ILE A 35 -12.06 9.98 2.20
C ILE A 35 -12.19 10.24 3.70
N VAL A 36 -11.81 9.26 4.51
CA VAL A 36 -11.85 9.36 5.97
C VAL A 36 -10.89 10.44 6.46
N VAL A 37 -9.68 10.52 5.88
CA VAL A 37 -8.71 11.59 6.17
C VAL A 37 -9.31 12.96 5.87
N LYS A 38 -9.87 13.16 4.68
CA LYS A 38 -10.48 14.43 4.27
C LYS A 38 -11.67 14.83 5.14
N PHE A 39 -12.55 13.90 5.52
CA PHE A 39 -13.61 14.19 6.47
C PHE A 39 -13.07 14.60 7.84
N THR A 40 -12.03 13.91 8.32
CA THR A 40 -11.45 14.22 9.62
C THR A 40 -10.78 15.61 9.59
N TYR A 41 -10.14 16.00 8.48
CA TYR A 41 -9.58 17.34 8.32
C TYR A 41 -10.62 18.47 8.35
N ARG A 42 -11.91 18.20 8.08
CA ARG A 42 -12.98 19.21 8.25
C ARG A 42 -13.20 19.62 9.71
N TYR A 43 -12.72 18.82 10.68
CA TYR A 43 -12.69 19.18 12.10
C TYR A 43 -11.51 20.07 12.49
N GLY A 44 -10.66 20.46 11.54
CA GLY A 44 -9.51 21.33 11.80
C GLY A 44 -8.30 20.63 12.43
N ILE A 45 -8.32 19.30 12.56
CA ILE A 45 -7.17 18.56 13.12
C ILE A 45 -5.99 18.57 12.16
N ASP A 46 -4.78 18.43 12.71
CA ASP A 46 -3.56 18.33 11.91
C ASP A 46 -3.15 16.90 11.59
N ALA A 47 -2.23 16.76 10.63
CA ALA A 47 -1.76 15.48 10.13
C ALA A 47 -1.11 14.62 11.23
N VAL A 48 -0.40 15.24 12.19
CA VAL A 48 0.24 14.53 13.30
C VAL A 48 -0.82 13.98 14.25
N THR A 49 -1.83 14.78 14.60
CA THR A 49 -2.95 14.33 15.44
C THR A 49 -3.75 13.21 14.76
N LEU A 50 -4.02 13.35 13.46
CA LEU A 50 -4.77 12.34 12.69
C LEU A 50 -4.03 11.01 12.61
N ILE A 51 -2.74 11.03 12.25
CA ILE A 51 -1.95 9.80 12.18
C ILE A 51 -1.77 9.16 13.55
N ALA A 52 -1.67 9.96 14.62
CA ALA A 52 -1.61 9.48 15.99
C ALA A 52 -2.86 8.68 16.36
N PHE A 53 -4.07 9.21 16.09
CA PHE A 53 -5.31 8.47 16.37
C PHE A 53 -5.42 7.18 15.57
N ARG A 54 -5.12 7.22 14.27
CA ARG A 54 -5.11 6.02 13.43
C ARG A 54 -4.20 4.95 14.00
N MET A 55 -2.98 5.34 14.40
CA MET A 55 -2.01 4.41 14.94
C MET A 55 -2.35 3.93 16.34
N LEU A 56 -2.86 4.81 17.21
CA LEU A 56 -3.27 4.48 18.56
C LEU A 56 -4.40 3.43 18.56
N PHE A 57 -5.38 3.59 17.68
CA PHE A 57 -6.48 2.63 17.55
C PHE A 57 -6.10 1.37 16.76
N ALA A 58 -5.12 1.43 15.86
CA ALA A 58 -4.64 0.24 15.15
C ALA A 58 -3.66 -0.61 15.99
N MET A 59 -2.93 0.02 16.91
CA MET A 59 -1.88 -0.59 17.71
C MET A 59 -2.33 -1.84 18.48
N PRO A 60 -3.51 -1.90 19.14
CA PRO A 60 -3.96 -3.11 19.84
C PRO A 60 -4.07 -4.33 18.91
N PHE A 61 -4.53 -4.15 17.67
CA PHE A 61 -4.66 -5.23 16.71
C PHE A 61 -3.30 -5.75 16.26
N PHE A 62 -2.38 -4.85 15.91
CA PHE A 62 -1.03 -5.25 15.52
C PHE A 62 -0.25 -5.85 16.69
N ALA A 63 -0.41 -5.31 17.90
CA ALA A 63 0.19 -5.84 19.11
C ALA A 63 -0.34 -7.25 19.45
N ALA A 64 -1.64 -7.49 19.31
CA ALA A 64 -2.23 -8.82 19.52
C ALA A 64 -1.67 -9.85 18.53
N VAL A 65 -1.58 -9.49 17.24
CA VAL A 65 -0.98 -10.39 16.22
C VAL A 65 0.51 -10.58 16.48
N ALA A 66 1.26 -9.51 16.79
CA ALA A 66 2.68 -9.58 17.09
C ALA A 66 2.96 -10.45 18.33
N TRP A 67 2.14 -10.33 19.37
CA TRP A 67 2.20 -11.14 20.58
C TRP A 67 1.92 -12.61 20.27
N HIS A 68 0.86 -12.90 19.52
CA HIS A 68 0.54 -14.26 19.10
C HIS A 68 1.70 -14.90 18.32
N GLN A 69 2.26 -14.18 17.35
CA GLN A 69 3.40 -14.66 16.57
C GLN A 69 4.67 -14.83 17.44
N SER A 70 4.89 -13.95 18.42
CA SER A 70 5.99 -14.10 19.38
C SER A 70 5.84 -15.36 20.25
N ARG A 71 4.61 -15.68 20.69
CA ARG A 71 4.32 -16.90 21.45
C ARG A 71 4.55 -18.15 20.63
N ARG A 72 4.14 -18.16 19.35
CA ARG A 72 4.44 -19.27 18.43
C ARG A 72 5.95 -19.49 18.26
N ALA A 73 6.73 -18.41 18.17
CA ALA A 73 8.18 -18.49 18.09
C ALA A 73 8.80 -19.05 19.39
N ALA A 74 8.31 -18.62 20.55
CA ALA A 74 8.76 -19.12 21.85
C ALA A 74 8.42 -20.61 22.06
N ARG A 75 7.32 -21.10 21.47
CA ARG A 75 6.95 -22.53 21.47
C ARG A 75 7.70 -23.36 20.41
N GLY A 76 8.59 -22.75 19.63
CA GLY A 76 9.33 -23.44 18.57
C GLY A 76 8.52 -23.76 17.31
N GLU A 77 7.28 -23.27 17.19
CA GLU A 77 6.42 -23.51 16.01
C GLU A 77 6.89 -22.75 14.76
N ILE A 78 7.62 -21.64 14.97
CA ILE A 78 8.19 -20.81 13.91
C ILE A 78 9.60 -20.35 14.30
N VAL A 79 10.46 -20.18 13.30
CA VAL A 79 11.87 -19.78 13.51
C VAL A 79 11.96 -18.42 14.19
N VAL A 80 12.77 -18.30 15.25
CA VAL A 80 13.01 -17.02 15.93
C VAL A 80 13.77 -16.07 15.01
N MET A 81 13.32 -14.82 14.92
CA MET A 81 13.99 -13.81 14.11
C MET A 81 15.37 -13.46 14.68
N THR A 82 16.35 -13.42 13.79
CA THR A 82 17.71 -12.94 14.08
C THR A 82 17.69 -11.45 14.43
N ASN A 83 18.72 -10.97 15.13
CA ASN A 83 18.86 -9.54 15.45
C ASN A 83 18.93 -8.67 14.19
N LYS A 84 19.53 -9.19 13.12
CA LYS A 84 19.56 -8.52 11.81
C LYS A 84 18.15 -8.34 11.23
N GLU A 85 17.33 -9.40 11.25
CA GLU A 85 15.95 -9.31 10.75
C GLU A 85 15.10 -8.38 11.60
N ARG A 86 15.29 -8.38 12.93
CA ARG A 86 14.61 -7.41 13.83
C ARG A 86 14.97 -5.98 13.48
N ALA A 87 16.25 -5.68 13.29
CA ALA A 87 16.71 -4.35 12.87
C ALA A 87 16.14 -3.96 11.49
N GLN A 88 16.11 -4.88 10.53
CA GLN A 88 15.49 -4.64 9.22
C GLN A 88 14.00 -4.33 9.34
N VAL A 89 13.26 -5.05 10.19
CA VAL A 89 11.84 -4.77 10.45
C VAL A 89 11.64 -3.39 11.08
N ILE A 90 12.50 -2.99 12.02
CA ILE A 90 12.42 -1.65 12.63
C ILE A 90 12.64 -0.57 11.58
N VAL A 91 13.71 -0.68 10.78
CA VAL A 91 14.01 0.27 9.70
C VAL A 91 12.86 0.32 8.70
N LEU A 92 12.27 -0.83 8.34
CA LEU A 92 11.13 -0.90 7.44
C LEU A 92 9.85 -0.30 8.03
N GLY A 93 9.62 -0.43 9.33
CA GLY A 93 8.52 0.26 10.01
C GLY A 93 8.73 1.78 9.96
N LEU A 94 9.92 2.26 10.30
CA LEU A 94 10.24 3.69 10.38
C LEU A 94 10.28 4.38 9.01
N LEU A 95 11.14 3.92 8.10
CA LEU A 95 11.29 4.53 6.78
C LEU A 95 10.13 4.14 5.86
N GLY A 96 9.68 2.89 5.96
CA GLY A 96 8.69 2.37 5.04
C GLY A 96 7.29 2.89 5.30
N TYR A 97 6.76 2.58 6.48
CA TYR A 97 5.36 2.85 6.80
C TYR A 97 5.14 4.15 7.54
N TYR A 98 5.93 4.45 8.58
CA TYR A 98 5.80 5.68 9.35
C TYR A 98 6.04 6.91 8.46
N LEU A 99 7.21 7.02 7.84
CA LEU A 99 7.55 8.18 7.01
C LEU A 99 6.60 8.32 5.80
N SER A 100 6.28 7.22 5.13
CA SER A 100 5.30 7.23 4.03
C SER A 100 3.93 7.72 4.51
N SER A 101 3.38 7.16 5.58
CA SER A 101 2.07 7.54 6.08
C SER A 101 2.03 9.01 6.53
N PHE A 102 3.09 9.49 7.16
CA PHE A 102 3.17 10.87 7.63
C PHE A 102 3.18 11.86 6.46
N LEU A 103 4.05 11.63 5.46
CA LEU A 103 4.13 12.46 4.27
C LEU A 103 2.82 12.44 3.46
N ASP A 104 2.20 11.26 3.34
CA ASP A 104 0.92 11.10 2.67
C ASP A 104 -0.18 11.95 3.31
N PHE A 105 -0.30 11.90 4.64
CA PHE A 105 -1.34 12.67 5.34
C PHE A 105 -1.05 14.16 5.29
N LEU A 106 0.23 14.55 5.38
CA LEU A 106 0.63 15.93 5.21
C LEU A 106 0.26 16.43 3.80
N GLY A 107 0.50 15.63 2.77
CA GLY A 107 0.12 15.94 1.40
C GLY A 107 -1.39 16.07 1.18
N LEU A 108 -2.18 15.16 1.76
CA LEU A 108 -3.65 15.18 1.68
C LEU A 108 -4.31 16.44 2.27
N ARG A 109 -3.58 17.26 3.04
CA ARG A 109 -4.08 18.58 3.45
C ARG A 109 -4.23 19.53 2.27
N TYR A 110 -3.37 19.40 1.26
CA TYR A 110 -3.23 20.38 0.17
C TYR A 110 -3.79 19.91 -1.17
N ILE A 111 -3.85 18.60 -1.42
CA ILE A 111 -4.31 18.05 -2.71
C ILE A 111 -5.58 17.22 -2.59
N THR A 112 -6.30 17.03 -3.69
CA THR A 112 -7.49 16.18 -3.78
C THR A 112 -7.17 14.72 -3.46
N ALA A 113 -8.17 13.96 -2.98
CA ALA A 113 -8.01 12.52 -2.75
C ALA A 113 -7.70 11.78 -4.06
N SER A 114 -8.29 12.26 -5.16
CA SER A 114 -8.06 11.72 -6.49
C SER A 114 -6.61 11.90 -6.96
N LEU A 115 -6.02 13.11 -6.80
CA LEU A 115 -4.63 13.37 -7.17
C LEU A 115 -3.64 12.61 -6.27
N GLU A 116 -3.90 12.57 -4.95
CA GLU A 116 -3.07 11.78 -4.01
C GLU A 116 -2.94 10.34 -4.45
N ARG A 117 -4.06 9.69 -4.77
CA ARG A 117 -4.04 8.27 -5.13
C ARG A 117 -3.29 8.00 -6.43
N LEU A 118 -3.39 8.89 -7.42
CA LEU A 118 -2.65 8.76 -8.67
C LEU A 118 -1.14 8.87 -8.45
N ILE A 119 -0.69 9.80 -7.61
CA ILE A 119 0.72 9.94 -7.25
C ILE A 119 1.21 8.68 -6.51
N LEU A 120 0.45 8.17 -5.54
CA LEU A 120 0.81 6.92 -4.86
C LEU A 120 0.85 5.73 -5.81
N PHE A 121 0.04 5.74 -6.87
CA PHE A 121 0.04 4.69 -7.89
C PHE A 121 1.27 4.71 -8.80
N LEU A 122 2.16 5.71 -8.67
CA LEU A 122 3.50 5.69 -9.26
C LEU A 122 4.46 4.76 -8.49
N SER A 123 4.10 4.27 -7.30
CA SER A 123 4.97 3.38 -6.49
C SER A 123 5.59 2.21 -7.28
N PRO A 124 4.87 1.49 -8.17
CA PRO A 124 5.46 0.41 -8.98
C PRO A 124 6.59 0.90 -9.90
N SER A 125 6.44 2.09 -10.49
CA SER A 125 7.50 2.70 -11.31
C SER A 125 8.74 3.05 -10.49
N LEU A 126 8.54 3.59 -9.29
CA LEU A 126 9.61 3.91 -8.35
C LEU A 126 10.31 2.64 -7.87
N VAL A 127 9.58 1.55 -7.67
CA VAL A 127 10.17 0.23 -7.36
C VAL A 127 11.08 -0.24 -8.50
N VAL A 128 10.67 -0.09 -9.77
CA VAL A 128 11.51 -0.44 -10.93
C VAL A 128 12.77 0.41 -10.98
N LEU A 129 12.66 1.73 -10.84
CA LEU A 129 13.80 2.66 -10.88
C LEU A 129 14.78 2.40 -9.73
N LEU A 130 14.28 2.26 -8.50
CA LEU A 130 15.12 1.97 -7.33
C LEU A 130 15.76 0.59 -7.44
N SER A 131 15.06 -0.42 -7.97
CA SER A 131 15.64 -1.74 -8.19
C SER A 131 16.73 -1.71 -9.27
N ALA A 132 16.53 -0.98 -10.36
CA ALA A 132 17.53 -0.79 -11.40
C ALA A 132 18.79 -0.11 -10.85
N PHE A 133 18.61 0.93 -10.03
CA PHE A 133 19.71 1.63 -9.37
C PHE A 133 20.48 0.74 -8.39
N TRP A 134 19.77 0.04 -7.48
CA TRP A 134 20.41 -0.74 -6.40
C TRP A 134 21.02 -2.05 -6.88
N PHE A 135 20.33 -2.75 -7.78
CA PHE A 135 20.77 -4.03 -8.32
C PHE A 135 21.52 -3.90 -9.63
N LYS A 136 21.76 -2.66 -10.11
CA LYS A 136 22.45 -2.34 -11.37
C LYS A 136 21.85 -3.09 -12.58
N ARG A 137 20.53 -3.25 -12.59
CA ARG A 137 19.81 -3.92 -13.68
C ARG A 137 19.33 -2.88 -14.70
N PRO A 138 19.48 -3.12 -16.01
CA PRO A 138 19.00 -2.18 -17.02
C PRO A 138 17.46 -2.13 -17.00
N VAL A 139 16.91 -0.92 -17.18
CA VAL A 139 15.48 -0.70 -17.40
C VAL A 139 15.20 -0.85 -18.88
N GLU A 140 14.30 -1.75 -19.25
CA GLU A 140 13.95 -1.99 -20.65
C GLU A 140 13.21 -0.80 -21.27
N ARG A 141 13.33 -0.61 -22.58
CA ARG A 141 12.64 0.48 -23.30
C ARG A 141 11.13 0.47 -23.07
N ARG A 142 10.52 -0.71 -22.99
CA ARG A 142 9.10 -0.87 -22.66
C ARG A 142 8.76 -0.33 -21.28
N GLN A 143 9.61 -0.59 -20.28
CA GLN A 143 9.43 -0.08 -18.92
C GLN A 143 9.56 1.44 -18.90
N TRP A 144 10.51 2.02 -19.63
CA TRP A 144 10.61 3.48 -19.80
C TRP A 144 9.35 4.09 -20.39
N MET A 145 8.83 3.54 -21.49
CA MET A 145 7.59 4.03 -22.11
C MET A 145 6.39 3.96 -21.16
N ALA A 146 6.29 2.86 -20.40
CA ALA A 146 5.23 2.64 -19.44
C ALA A 146 5.31 3.61 -18.24
N MET A 147 6.52 3.97 -17.80
CA MET A 147 6.73 5.04 -16.81
C MET A 147 6.34 6.40 -17.38
N VAL A 148 6.82 6.78 -18.57
CA VAL A 148 6.45 8.06 -19.21
C VAL A 148 4.93 8.21 -19.28
N LEU A 149 4.21 7.16 -19.68
CA LEU A 149 2.75 7.17 -19.74
C LEU A 149 2.10 7.38 -18.37
N SER A 150 2.62 6.71 -17.34
CA SER A 150 2.10 6.85 -15.96
C SER A 150 2.30 8.26 -15.41
N TYR A 151 3.49 8.83 -15.62
CA TYR A 151 3.82 10.17 -15.15
C TYR A 151 3.07 11.25 -15.93
N ALA A 152 2.85 11.05 -17.24
CA ALA A 152 2.01 11.94 -18.04
C ALA A 152 0.58 12.01 -17.49
N GLY A 153 0.01 10.88 -17.07
CA GLY A 153 -1.31 10.86 -16.43
C GLY A 153 -1.37 11.64 -15.11
N VAL A 154 -0.33 11.54 -14.28
CA VAL A 154 -0.23 12.34 -13.04
C VAL A 154 -0.07 13.83 -13.35
N VAL A 155 0.80 14.19 -14.29
CA VAL A 155 1.01 15.59 -14.71
C VAL A 155 -0.27 16.20 -15.28
N LEU A 156 -1.07 15.42 -16.01
CA LEU A 156 -2.35 15.87 -16.57
C LEU A 156 -3.33 16.31 -15.46
N VAL A 157 -3.50 15.48 -14.43
CA VAL A 157 -4.39 15.79 -13.30
C VAL A 157 -3.80 16.89 -12.42
N PHE A 158 -2.49 16.87 -12.20
CA PHE A 158 -1.79 17.91 -11.46
C PHE A 158 -1.93 19.29 -12.11
N ALA A 159 -1.77 19.39 -13.43
CA ALA A 159 -1.93 20.63 -14.18
C ALA A 159 -3.37 21.16 -14.12
N HIS A 160 -4.34 20.25 -14.16
CA HIS A 160 -5.74 20.60 -13.95
C HIS A 160 -5.96 21.15 -12.53
N ASP A 161 -5.54 20.45 -11.48
CA ASP A 161 -5.74 20.89 -10.10
C ASP A 161 -4.98 22.21 -9.79
N LEU A 162 -3.81 22.43 -10.40
CA LEU A 162 -3.09 23.72 -10.36
C LEU A 162 -3.90 24.90 -10.92
N SER A 163 -4.76 24.66 -11.91
CA SER A 163 -5.57 25.71 -12.52
C SER A 163 -6.78 26.13 -11.67
N PHE A 164 -7.17 25.29 -10.70
CA PHE A 164 -8.30 25.53 -9.78
C PHE A 164 -7.89 25.80 -8.33
N GLY A 165 -6.70 25.37 -7.91
CA GLY A 165 -6.15 25.54 -6.56
C GLY A 165 -5.02 26.57 -6.50
N GLY A 166 -4.79 27.17 -5.33
CA GLY A 166 -3.64 28.07 -5.11
C GLY A 166 -2.33 27.32 -5.38
N GLY A 167 -1.68 27.60 -6.52
CA GLY A 167 -0.73 26.68 -7.15
C GLY A 167 0.47 26.24 -6.29
N GLY A 168 0.88 27.04 -5.31
CA GLY A 168 1.94 26.69 -4.37
C GLY A 168 1.58 25.54 -3.42
N GLU A 169 0.33 25.47 -2.96
CA GLU A 169 -0.13 24.42 -2.05
C GLU A 169 -0.24 23.08 -2.76
N VAL A 170 -0.75 23.08 -4.00
CA VAL A 170 -0.89 21.87 -4.82
C VAL A 170 0.47 21.24 -5.11
N LEU A 171 1.48 22.04 -5.45
CA LEU A 171 2.86 21.56 -5.65
C LEU A 171 3.43 20.95 -4.37
N LEU A 172 3.32 21.66 -3.24
CA LEU A 172 3.84 21.18 -1.95
C LEU A 172 3.19 19.86 -1.54
N GLY A 173 1.86 19.75 -1.64
CA GLY A 173 1.14 18.52 -1.33
C GLY A 173 1.52 17.36 -2.24
N SER A 174 1.68 17.62 -3.55
CA SER A 174 2.12 16.61 -4.51
C SER A 174 3.53 16.10 -4.21
N LEU A 175 4.44 16.98 -3.80
CA LEU A 175 5.80 16.60 -3.38
C LEU A 175 5.79 15.74 -2.12
N PHE A 176 4.94 16.05 -1.14
CA PHE A 176 4.78 15.20 0.04
C PHE A 176 4.25 13.82 -0.32
N VAL A 177 3.20 13.72 -1.14
CA VAL A 177 2.67 12.41 -1.55
C VAL A 177 3.65 11.65 -2.44
N PHE A 178 4.41 12.32 -3.31
CA PHE A 178 5.47 11.68 -4.09
C PHE A 178 6.59 11.15 -3.19
N GLY A 179 7.00 11.93 -2.17
CA GLY A 179 7.93 11.49 -1.14
C GLY A 179 7.40 10.28 -0.37
N SER A 180 6.10 10.25 -0.08
CA SER A 180 5.45 9.07 0.50
C SER A 180 5.55 7.84 -0.40
N ALA A 181 5.23 7.98 -1.70
CA ALA A 181 5.34 6.90 -2.67
C ALA A 181 6.78 6.37 -2.76
N ALA A 182 7.78 7.25 -2.78
CA ALA A 182 9.19 6.86 -2.80
C ALA A 182 9.59 6.08 -1.53
N SER A 183 9.17 6.58 -0.34
CA SER A 183 9.40 5.91 0.94
C SER A 183 8.76 4.53 0.98
N TYR A 184 7.53 4.40 0.47
CA TYR A 184 6.81 3.14 0.38
C TYR A 184 7.44 2.17 -0.63
N SER A 185 7.97 2.67 -1.75
CA SER A 185 8.69 1.84 -2.72
C SER A 185 9.97 1.24 -2.16
N VAL A 186 10.71 1.97 -1.31
CA VAL A 186 11.85 1.41 -0.56
C VAL A 186 11.38 0.28 0.35
N TYR A 187 10.26 0.46 1.05
CA TYR A 187 9.66 -0.61 1.85
C TYR A 187 9.30 -1.85 1.02
N LEU A 188 8.68 -1.67 -0.14
CA LEU A 188 8.32 -2.80 -1.01
C LEU A 188 9.55 -3.59 -1.47
N ILE A 189 10.63 -2.91 -1.87
CA ILE A 189 11.88 -3.58 -2.28
C ILE A 189 12.49 -4.37 -1.12
N CYS A 190 12.65 -3.72 0.04
CA CYS A 190 13.31 -4.32 1.19
C CYS A 190 12.46 -5.42 1.86
N SER A 191 11.13 -5.31 1.79
CA SER A 191 10.21 -6.31 2.34
C SER A 191 10.18 -7.61 1.53
N GLY A 192 10.41 -7.56 0.21
CA GLY A 192 10.29 -8.72 -0.68
C GLY A 192 11.21 -9.90 -0.35
N GLU A 193 12.44 -9.65 0.12
CA GLU A 193 13.33 -10.71 0.59
C GLU A 193 13.07 -11.10 2.05
N LEU A 194 12.71 -10.11 2.88
CA LEU A 194 12.46 -10.34 4.30
C LEU A 194 11.20 -11.16 4.54
N ILE A 195 10.18 -11.01 3.69
CA ILE A 195 8.92 -11.76 3.78
C ILE A 195 9.11 -13.26 3.60
N LYS A 196 10.11 -13.69 2.80
CA LYS A 196 10.41 -15.11 2.58
C LYS A 196 11.01 -15.76 3.83
N ARG A 197 11.71 -14.98 4.66
CA ARG A 197 12.41 -15.44 5.88
C ARG A 197 11.53 -15.28 7.13
N VAL A 198 10.92 -14.11 7.28
CA VAL A 198 10.13 -13.72 8.44
C VAL A 198 8.65 -14.10 8.26
N GLY A 199 8.14 -14.21 7.04
CA GLY A 199 6.74 -14.47 6.77
C GLY A 199 5.88 -13.19 6.80
N PRO A 200 4.83 -13.14 5.96
CA PRO A 200 4.01 -11.93 5.73
C PRO A 200 3.36 -11.38 7.00
N THR A 201 2.70 -12.25 7.77
CA THR A 201 1.95 -11.85 8.97
C THR A 201 2.86 -11.24 10.04
N ARG A 202 4.07 -11.81 10.23
CA ARG A 202 5.04 -11.27 11.20
C ARG A 202 5.60 -9.94 10.73
N LEU A 203 5.99 -9.85 9.45
CA LEU A 203 6.55 -8.63 8.90
C LEU A 203 5.58 -7.46 9.04
N VAL A 204 4.31 -7.67 8.65
CA VAL A 204 3.25 -6.65 8.82
C VAL A 204 3.06 -6.30 10.28
N ALA A 205 2.82 -7.28 11.15
CA ALA A 205 2.49 -7.01 12.55
C ALA A 205 3.59 -6.21 13.26
N TYR A 206 4.86 -6.61 13.09
CA TYR A 206 5.97 -5.93 13.73
C TYR A 206 6.29 -4.57 13.08
N ALA A 207 6.33 -4.47 11.75
CA ALA A 207 6.63 -3.19 11.08
C ALA A 207 5.54 -2.14 11.33
N MET A 208 4.27 -2.56 11.33
CA MET A 208 3.15 -1.68 11.67
C MET A 208 3.19 -1.28 13.15
N LEU A 209 3.52 -2.20 14.06
CA LEU A 209 3.68 -1.87 15.48
C LEU A 209 4.80 -0.85 15.73
N VAL A 210 5.94 -0.99 15.04
CA VAL A 210 7.02 0.01 15.05
C VAL A 210 6.51 1.36 14.55
N SER A 211 5.74 1.36 13.46
CA SER A 211 5.14 2.58 12.91
C SER A 211 4.14 3.22 13.86
N CYS A 212 3.35 2.42 14.57
CA CYS A 212 2.41 2.90 15.58
C CYS A 212 3.16 3.62 16.71
N VAL A 213 4.17 2.97 17.27
CA VAL A 213 5.00 3.55 18.34
C VAL A 213 5.66 4.84 17.86
N ALA A 214 6.22 4.86 16.65
CA ALA A 214 6.84 6.06 16.07
C ALA A 214 5.85 7.24 15.92
N CYS A 215 4.64 7.00 15.41
CA CYS A 215 3.61 8.04 15.29
C CYS A 215 3.16 8.57 16.65
N ILE A 216 3.01 7.69 17.64
CA ILE A 216 2.58 8.08 18.99
C ILE A 216 3.69 8.91 19.67
N ILE A 217 4.95 8.49 19.54
CA ILE A 217 6.10 9.27 20.03
C ILE A 217 6.15 10.63 19.32
N GLN A 218 6.04 10.66 17.99
CA GLN A 218 6.02 11.90 17.21
C GLN A 218 4.93 12.86 17.73
N PHE A 219 3.73 12.34 18.01
CA PHE A 219 2.65 13.14 18.56
C PHE A 219 3.03 13.79 19.88
N PHE A 220 3.53 13.04 20.86
CA PHE A 220 3.89 13.60 22.17
C PHE A 220 5.13 14.49 22.16
N VAL A 221 5.98 14.37 21.12
CA VAL A 221 7.12 15.29 20.90
C VAL A 221 6.66 16.63 20.35
N ILE A 222 5.65 16.64 19.47
CA ILE A 222 5.21 17.85 18.75
C ILE A 222 4.05 18.55 19.47
N HIS A 223 3.16 17.78 20.09
CA HIS A 223 1.89 18.25 20.61
C HIS A 223 1.71 17.91 22.10
N PRO A 224 1.01 18.76 22.86
CA PRO A 224 0.61 18.43 24.22
C PRO A 224 -0.47 17.34 24.22
N PRO A 225 -0.60 16.54 25.32
CA PRO A 225 -1.65 15.52 25.44
C PRO A 225 -3.08 16.07 25.29
N SER A 226 -3.31 17.35 25.55
CA SER A 226 -4.62 18.00 25.36
C SER A 226 -5.12 17.97 23.91
N MET A 227 -4.22 17.85 22.92
CA MET A 227 -4.60 17.68 21.51
C MET A 227 -5.27 16.33 21.22
N LEU A 228 -5.25 15.38 22.17
CA LEU A 228 -6.02 14.13 22.10
C LEU A 228 -7.50 14.32 22.44
N ILE A 229 -7.91 15.48 22.97
CA ILE A 229 -9.31 15.81 23.23
C ILE A 229 -9.89 16.35 21.93
N GLN A 230 -10.73 15.55 21.29
CA GLN A 230 -11.30 15.85 19.98
C GLN A 230 -12.82 15.61 19.97
N PRO A 231 -13.56 16.20 19.02
CA PRO A 231 -14.98 15.91 18.85
C PRO A 231 -15.23 14.43 18.56
N MET A 232 -16.40 13.92 18.97
CA MET A 232 -16.76 12.50 18.80
C MET A 232 -16.64 12.00 17.36
N GLY A 233 -16.93 12.86 16.38
CA GLY A 233 -16.75 12.55 14.96
C GLY A 233 -15.31 12.16 14.59
N VAL A 234 -14.30 12.82 15.17
CA VAL A 234 -12.88 12.52 14.93
C VAL A 234 -12.54 11.12 15.43
N TYR A 235 -13.02 10.73 16.61
CA TYR A 235 -12.81 9.38 17.14
C TYR A 235 -13.49 8.32 16.26
N GLY A 236 -14.73 8.56 15.83
CA GLY A 236 -15.46 7.67 14.93
C GLY A 236 -14.74 7.44 13.61
N TYR A 237 -14.33 8.52 12.93
CA TYR A 237 -13.54 8.43 11.70
C TYR A 237 -12.19 7.77 11.93
N SER A 238 -11.53 8.04 13.05
CA SER A 238 -10.23 7.44 13.38
C SER A 238 -10.32 5.93 13.62
N VAL A 239 -11.40 5.44 14.24
CA VAL A 239 -11.63 3.99 14.40
C VAL A 239 -11.85 3.32 13.04
N ILE A 240 -12.66 3.93 12.16
CA ILE A 240 -12.84 3.45 10.79
C ILE A 240 -11.50 3.43 10.05
N HIS A 241 -10.71 4.49 10.19
CA HIS A 241 -9.40 4.61 9.56
C HIS A 241 -8.41 3.53 10.05
N ALA A 242 -8.35 3.32 11.36
CA ALA A 242 -7.48 2.35 11.98
C ALA A 242 -7.86 0.91 11.61
N THR A 243 -9.15 0.61 11.54
CA THR A 243 -9.64 -0.76 11.30
C THR A 243 -9.82 -1.06 9.82
N LEU A 244 -10.82 -0.43 9.19
CA LEU A 244 -11.24 -0.69 7.83
C LEU A 244 -10.26 -0.20 6.78
N ASN A 245 -9.47 0.85 7.05
CA ASN A 245 -8.56 1.42 6.07
C ASN A 245 -7.07 1.13 6.36
N THR A 246 -6.76 0.51 7.51
CA THR A 246 -5.38 0.16 7.89
C THR A 246 -5.26 -1.33 8.22
N VAL A 247 -5.76 -1.79 9.37
CA VAL A 247 -5.54 -3.17 9.85
C VAL A 247 -6.06 -4.21 8.85
N VAL A 248 -7.33 -4.11 8.49
CA VAL A 248 -8.01 -5.05 7.59
C VAL A 248 -7.33 -5.14 6.22
N PRO A 249 -7.18 -4.03 5.45
CA PRO A 249 -6.67 -4.11 4.10
C PRO A 249 -5.19 -4.51 4.02
N VAL A 250 -4.36 -4.13 5.00
CA VAL A 250 -2.94 -4.52 4.98
C VAL A 250 -2.79 -6.04 5.14
N PHE A 251 -3.59 -6.67 6.00
CA PHE A 251 -3.61 -8.14 6.10
C PHE A 251 -4.24 -8.79 4.86
N MET A 252 -5.38 -8.29 4.36
CA MET A 252 -6.02 -8.81 3.15
C MET A 252 -5.07 -8.81 1.95
N LEU A 253 -4.33 -7.73 1.75
CA LEU A 253 -3.36 -7.62 0.65
C LEU A 253 -2.26 -8.67 0.78
N MET A 254 -1.67 -8.84 1.97
CA MET A 254 -0.62 -9.84 2.17
C MET A 254 -1.13 -11.28 2.07
N TRP A 255 -2.34 -11.56 2.54
CA TRP A 255 -2.95 -12.87 2.39
C TRP A 255 -3.33 -13.16 0.93
N ALA A 256 -3.84 -12.17 0.20
CA ALA A 256 -4.07 -12.29 -1.22
C ALA A 256 -2.78 -12.60 -1.98
N VAL A 257 -1.68 -11.89 -1.69
CA VAL A 257 -0.37 -12.19 -2.28
C VAL A 257 0.04 -13.64 -2.02
N SER A 258 -0.22 -14.18 -0.82
CA SER A 258 0.09 -15.58 -0.51
C SER A 258 -0.78 -16.61 -1.26
N LEU A 259 -2.01 -16.25 -1.64
CA LEU A 259 -2.97 -17.16 -2.28
C LEU A 259 -2.95 -17.11 -3.80
N ILE A 260 -2.76 -15.93 -4.38
CA ILE A 260 -2.86 -15.69 -5.83
C ILE A 260 -1.57 -15.14 -6.45
N GLY A 261 -0.53 -14.96 -5.64
CA GLY A 261 0.76 -14.41 -6.06
C GLY A 261 0.75 -12.88 -6.15
N ALA A 262 1.95 -12.30 -5.98
CA ALA A 262 2.15 -10.85 -6.07
C ALA A 262 1.72 -10.23 -7.42
N PRO A 263 1.96 -10.85 -8.59
CA PRO A 263 1.53 -10.27 -9.87
C PRO A 263 0.01 -10.11 -9.98
N THR A 264 -0.76 -11.15 -9.64
CA THR A 264 -2.23 -11.12 -9.68
C THR A 264 -2.79 -10.14 -8.66
N ALA A 265 -2.27 -10.14 -7.44
CA ALA A 265 -2.70 -9.20 -6.39
C ALA A 265 -2.42 -7.73 -6.78
N SER A 266 -1.28 -7.47 -7.44
CA SER A 266 -0.93 -6.14 -7.95
C SER A 266 -1.88 -5.66 -9.05
N LEU A 267 -2.29 -6.55 -9.96
CA LEU A 267 -3.29 -6.25 -10.99
C LEU A 267 -4.64 -5.88 -10.36
N LEU A 268 -5.09 -6.64 -9.36
CA LEU A 268 -6.34 -6.33 -8.65
C LEU A 268 -6.22 -5.03 -7.81
N GLY A 269 -5.01 -4.68 -7.39
CA GLY A 269 -4.68 -3.40 -6.76
C GLY A 269 -5.01 -2.18 -7.61
N MET A 270 -5.09 -2.33 -8.95
CA MET A 270 -5.51 -1.29 -9.89
C MET A 270 -6.95 -0.82 -9.70
N MET A 271 -7.77 -1.58 -8.96
CA MET A 271 -9.09 -1.14 -8.53
C MET A 271 -9.03 0.04 -7.57
N GLY A 272 -7.88 0.26 -6.92
CA GLY A 272 -7.69 1.34 -5.95
C GLY A 272 -7.94 2.75 -6.53
N PRO A 273 -7.16 3.22 -7.51
CA PRO A 273 -7.37 4.53 -8.15
C PRO A 273 -8.78 4.72 -8.71
N VAL A 274 -9.35 3.67 -9.34
CA VAL A 274 -10.72 3.73 -9.86
C VAL A 274 -11.72 3.92 -8.72
N SER A 275 -11.61 3.15 -7.65
CA SER A 275 -12.52 3.23 -6.51
C SER A 275 -12.45 4.58 -5.80
N VAL A 276 -11.25 5.14 -5.59
CA VAL A 276 -11.15 6.43 -4.88
C VAL A 276 -11.78 7.56 -5.68
N LEU A 277 -11.69 7.54 -7.01
CA LEU A 277 -12.26 8.57 -7.87
C LEU A 277 -13.79 8.67 -7.65
N PHE A 278 -14.48 7.53 -7.67
CA PHE A 278 -15.92 7.47 -7.42
C PHE A 278 -16.27 7.76 -5.95
N LEU A 279 -15.49 7.23 -5.00
CA LEU A 279 -15.72 7.49 -3.57
C LEU A 279 -15.51 8.97 -3.22
N ALA A 280 -14.50 9.62 -3.77
CA ALA A 280 -14.22 11.03 -3.56
C ALA A 280 -15.34 11.89 -4.15
N SER A 281 -15.86 11.52 -5.32
CA SER A 281 -17.02 12.21 -5.87
C SER A 281 -18.26 12.06 -5.00
N TRP A 282 -18.57 10.84 -4.58
CA TRP A 282 -19.77 10.56 -3.80
C TRP A 282 -19.73 11.17 -2.40
N PHE A 283 -18.60 11.06 -1.69
CA PHE A 283 -18.50 11.44 -0.29
C PHE A 283 -17.92 12.85 -0.08
N LEU A 284 -16.95 13.25 -0.91
CA LEU A 284 -16.27 14.55 -0.75
C LEU A 284 -16.81 15.63 -1.68
N ASN A 285 -17.72 15.28 -2.61
CA ASN A 285 -18.16 16.15 -3.70
C ASN A 285 -16.99 16.61 -4.59
N GLU A 286 -15.95 15.79 -4.75
CA GLU A 286 -14.90 16.04 -5.74
C GLU A 286 -15.48 15.79 -7.16
N PRO A 287 -15.50 16.79 -8.07
CA PRO A 287 -16.06 16.58 -9.40
C PRO A 287 -15.21 15.60 -10.19
N ILE A 288 -15.83 14.58 -10.78
CA ILE A 288 -15.14 13.68 -11.73
C ILE A 288 -14.98 14.43 -13.05
N THR A 289 -13.77 14.92 -13.31
CA THR A 289 -13.49 15.66 -14.53
C THR A 289 -12.98 14.75 -15.64
N VAL A 290 -13.12 15.20 -16.90
CA VAL A 290 -12.53 14.50 -18.05
C VAL A 290 -11.02 14.33 -17.87
N TRP A 291 -10.35 15.31 -17.24
CA TRP A 291 -8.93 15.27 -16.94
C TRP A 291 -8.57 14.19 -15.91
N GLN A 292 -9.38 14.02 -14.86
CA GLN A 292 -9.19 12.94 -13.88
C GLN A 292 -9.41 11.56 -14.51
N MET A 293 -10.43 11.40 -15.35
CA MET A 293 -10.67 10.14 -16.07
C MET A 293 -9.51 9.81 -17.02
N ALA A 294 -9.07 10.79 -17.83
CA ALA A 294 -7.97 10.62 -18.76
C ALA A 294 -6.65 10.33 -18.03
N GLY A 295 -6.35 11.07 -16.96
CA GLY A 295 -5.15 10.85 -16.15
C GLY A 295 -5.14 9.50 -15.47
N THR A 296 -6.28 9.08 -14.91
CA THR A 296 -6.45 7.74 -14.34
C THR A 296 -6.23 6.67 -15.40
N ALA A 297 -6.81 6.80 -16.59
CA ALA A 297 -6.61 5.85 -17.68
C ALA A 297 -5.13 5.74 -18.07
N LEU A 298 -4.43 6.86 -18.25
CA LEU A 298 -3.00 6.89 -18.57
C LEU A 298 -2.14 6.20 -17.49
N VAL A 299 -2.39 6.51 -16.22
CA VAL A 299 -1.70 5.86 -15.07
C VAL A 299 -1.94 4.36 -15.07
N LEU A 300 -3.19 3.92 -15.22
CA LEU A 300 -3.52 2.51 -15.22
C LEU A 300 -2.90 1.77 -16.42
N THR A 301 -2.95 2.36 -17.62
CA THR A 301 -2.31 1.77 -18.81
C THR A 301 -0.79 1.67 -18.64
N GLY A 302 -0.15 2.72 -18.12
CA GLY A 302 1.29 2.71 -17.87
C GLY A 302 1.69 1.67 -16.84
N VAL A 303 1.00 1.61 -15.71
CA VAL A 303 1.25 0.62 -14.65
C VAL A 303 0.97 -0.81 -15.14
N PHE A 304 -0.08 -1.02 -15.95
CA PHE A 304 -0.34 -2.31 -16.59
C PHE A 304 0.79 -2.71 -17.55
N ALA A 305 1.26 -1.79 -18.38
CA ALA A 305 2.35 -2.03 -19.31
C ALA A 305 3.67 -2.34 -18.59
N LEU A 306 3.91 -1.76 -17.40
CA LEU A 306 5.03 -2.09 -16.52
C LEU A 306 4.96 -3.53 -16.00
N MET A 307 3.77 -3.99 -15.59
CA MET A 307 3.58 -5.34 -15.04
C MET A 307 3.69 -6.45 -16.09
N GLY A 308 3.33 -6.18 -17.35
CA GLY A 308 3.35 -7.18 -18.42
C GLY A 308 4.72 -7.52 -19.01
N GLY A 309 5.83 -7.00 -18.47
CA GLY A 309 7.21 -7.21 -18.95
C GLY A 309 8.05 -8.12 -18.05
N GLY A 310 7.56 -9.31 -17.71
CA GLY A 310 8.28 -10.25 -16.83
C GLY A 310 9.65 -10.69 -17.39
N PRO A 311 10.58 -11.15 -16.53
CA PRO A 311 11.94 -11.51 -16.95
C PRO A 311 11.89 -12.60 -18.03
N LYS A 312 12.63 -12.41 -19.13
CA LYS A 312 12.84 -13.45 -20.12
C LYS A 312 13.44 -14.69 -19.42
N PRO A 313 12.87 -15.89 -19.57
CA PRO A 313 13.40 -17.08 -18.92
C PRO A 313 14.87 -17.26 -19.30
N ALA A 314 15.71 -17.56 -18.30
CA ALA A 314 17.12 -17.83 -18.51
C ALA A 314 17.28 -18.96 -19.56
N PRO A 315 18.28 -18.87 -20.47
CA PRO A 315 18.55 -19.95 -21.41
C PRO A 315 18.72 -21.26 -20.64
N ALA A 316 18.05 -22.33 -21.10
CA ALA A 316 18.20 -23.65 -20.49
C ALA A 316 19.70 -24.04 -20.49
N PRO A 317 20.22 -24.65 -19.39
CA PRO A 317 21.59 -25.11 -19.37
C PRO A 317 21.78 -26.11 -20.52
N THR A 318 22.75 -25.83 -21.39
CA THR A 318 23.15 -26.70 -22.47
C THR A 318 23.50 -28.06 -21.86
N ARG A 319 22.73 -29.10 -22.17
CA ARG A 319 23.10 -30.47 -21.81
C ARG A 319 24.40 -30.78 -22.54
N GLU A 320 25.52 -30.75 -21.83
CA GLU A 320 26.75 -31.37 -22.31
C GLU A 320 26.43 -32.84 -22.57
N ALA A 321 26.52 -33.24 -23.84
CA ALA A 321 26.34 -34.62 -24.26
C ALA A 321 27.38 -35.47 -23.53
N GLY A 322 26.91 -36.48 -22.80
CA GLY A 322 27.74 -37.34 -21.98
C GLY A 322 28.88 -37.97 -22.77
N THR A 323 30.08 -37.93 -22.19
CA THR A 323 31.20 -38.75 -22.59
C THR A 323 30.84 -40.22 -22.35
N PRO A 324 30.92 -41.11 -23.36
CA PRO A 324 30.66 -42.54 -23.14
C PRO A 324 31.76 -43.14 -22.25
N PRO A 325 31.42 -44.11 -21.38
CA PRO A 325 32.38 -44.76 -20.51
C PRO A 325 33.39 -45.56 -21.34
N ARG A 326 34.67 -45.44 -20.99
CA ARG A 326 35.75 -46.33 -21.45
C ARG A 326 35.87 -47.53 -20.51
#